data_AF-A0A5S3WTY1-F1
#
_entry.id   AF-A0A5S3WTY1-F1
#
_cell.length_a   1.000
_cell.length_b   1.000
_cell.length_c   1.000
_cell.angle_alpha   90.00
_cell.angle_beta   90.00
_cell.angle_gamma   90.00
#
_symmetry.space_group_name_H-M   'P 1'
#
loop_
_entity.id
_entity.type
_entity.pdbx_description
1 polymer ?
#
loop_
_entity_poly.entity_id
_entity_poly.type
_entity_poly.pdbx_seq_one_letter_code
_entity_poly.pdbx_strand_id
1 'polypeptide(L)'
;MRTYLLLGLALFGLLVSNGVYAQSTGMADKVYTSEGYPYKNLIMKAKRVELIYSEEGSTTTCRVKVHSANKVLESDNVNVSRQDFNNAPVTQCLARKTAKAFLGQL
;
A
#
# COMPACT_ATOMS: atom_id res chain seq x y z
N MET A 1 10.98 -51.26 -26.06
CA MET A 1 11.55 -50.55 -24.89
C MET A 1 12.48 -49.38 -25.28
N ARG A 2 12.37 -48.79 -26.48
CA ARG A 2 13.19 -47.62 -26.88
C ARG A 2 12.36 -46.34 -27.12
N THR A 3 11.05 -46.48 -27.31
CA THR A 3 10.12 -45.36 -27.55
C THR A 3 9.58 -44.70 -26.28
N TYR A 4 9.54 -45.41 -25.14
CA TYR A 4 9.11 -44.84 -23.86
C TYR A 4 10.18 -43.99 -23.18
N LEU A 5 11.45 -44.15 -23.56
CA LEU A 5 12.57 -43.41 -22.96
C LEU A 5 12.62 -41.94 -23.45
N LEU A 6 12.07 -41.67 -24.64
CA LEU A 6 12.03 -40.32 -25.22
C LEU A 6 10.78 -39.52 -24.80
N LEU A 7 9.72 -40.19 -24.32
CA LEU A 7 8.51 -39.55 -23.80
C LEU A 7 8.65 -39.10 -22.34
N GLY A 8 9.52 -39.77 -21.56
CA GLY A 8 9.74 -39.41 -20.15
C GLY A 8 10.55 -38.12 -19.94
N LEU A 9 11.35 -37.71 -20.92
CA LEU A 9 12.25 -36.56 -20.80
C LEU A 9 11.60 -35.23 -21.19
N ALA A 10 10.47 -35.26 -21.90
CA ALA A 10 9.72 -34.06 -22.29
C ALA A 10 8.80 -33.53 -21.17
N LEU A 11 8.47 -34.35 -20.16
CA LEU A 11 7.55 -33.95 -19.08
C LEU A 11 8.21 -33.29 -17.87
N PHE A 12 9.54 -33.39 -17.72
CA PHE A 12 10.23 -32.91 -16.51
C PHE A 12 10.66 -31.44 -16.58
N GLY A 13 10.50 -30.77 -17.72
CA GLY A 13 10.99 -29.41 -17.96
C GLY A 13 10.06 -28.27 -17.53
N LEU A 14 8.83 -28.55 -17.06
CA LEU A 14 7.77 -27.54 -16.94
C LEU A 14 7.48 -26.99 -15.53
N LEU A 15 8.32 -27.28 -14.53
CA LEU A 15 8.03 -26.90 -13.13
C LEU A 15 8.96 -25.85 -12.51
N VAL A 16 9.77 -25.14 -13.27
CA VAL A 16 10.46 -23.94 -12.75
C VAL A 16 9.59 -22.70 -12.99
N SER A 17 8.48 -22.60 -12.26
CA SER A 17 7.77 -21.33 -12.14
C SER A 17 8.64 -20.40 -11.30
N ASN A 18 9.47 -19.60 -11.97
CA ASN A 18 10.14 -18.46 -11.34
C ASN A 18 9.04 -17.52 -10.85
N GLY A 19 8.70 -17.62 -9.57
CA GLY A 19 7.92 -16.59 -8.89
C GLY A 19 8.72 -15.29 -8.95
N VAL A 20 8.42 -14.44 -9.93
CA VAL A 20 8.94 -13.08 -9.96
C VAL A 20 8.27 -12.36 -8.80
N TYR A 21 8.94 -12.35 -7.65
CA TYR A 21 8.61 -11.40 -6.61
C TYR A 21 8.92 -10.02 -7.18
N ALA A 22 7.88 -9.27 -7.52
CA ALA A 22 8.00 -7.85 -7.79
C ALA A 22 8.47 -7.17 -6.49
N GLN A 23 9.78 -7.15 -6.25
CA GLN A 23 10.37 -6.27 -5.27
C GLN A 23 10.26 -4.87 -5.85
N SER A 24 9.30 -4.08 -5.36
CA SER A 24 9.28 -2.65 -5.66
C SER A 24 10.52 -2.04 -5.04
N THR A 25 11.56 -1.85 -5.84
CA THR A 25 12.82 -1.19 -5.46
C THR A 25 12.67 0.33 -5.34
N GLY A 26 11.46 0.86 -5.53
CA GLY A 26 11.13 2.24 -5.20
C GLY A 26 11.27 2.45 -3.68
N MET A 27 12.27 3.21 -3.27
CA MET A 27 12.29 3.77 -1.93
C MET A 27 10.97 4.51 -1.74
N ALA A 28 10.13 4.08 -0.80
CA ALA A 28 8.88 4.77 -0.52
C ALA A 28 9.20 6.22 -0.16
N ASP A 29 8.67 7.17 -0.94
CA ASP A 29 8.90 8.58 -0.71
C ASP A 29 8.33 8.98 0.65
N LYS A 30 9.12 9.77 1.39
CA LYS A 30 8.66 10.34 2.67
C LYS A 30 7.69 11.47 2.37
N VAL A 31 6.43 11.27 2.73
CA VAL A 31 5.40 12.32 2.69
C VAL A 31 5.46 13.11 4.00
N TYR A 32 5.81 14.40 3.91
CA TYR A 32 5.76 15.31 5.04
C TYR A 32 4.36 15.92 5.17
N THR A 33 3.89 16.07 6.41
CA THR A 33 2.60 16.69 6.70
C THR A 33 2.72 17.57 7.94
N SER A 34 2.13 18.77 7.87
CA SER A 34 2.00 19.70 8.99
C SER A 34 0.64 19.59 9.69
N GLU A 35 -0.18 18.62 9.27
CA GLU A 35 -1.56 18.47 9.72
C GLU A 35 -1.65 18.18 11.21
N GLY A 36 -2.47 18.96 11.92
CA GLY A 36 -2.64 18.88 13.36
C GLY A 36 -3.41 17.64 13.83
N TYR A 37 -4.11 17.76 14.97
CA TYR A 37 -4.94 16.67 15.47
C TYR A 37 -6.11 16.35 14.50
N PRO A 38 -6.34 15.08 14.12
CA PRO A 38 -5.79 13.84 14.70
C PRO A 38 -4.54 13.26 14.00
N TYR A 39 -4.16 13.79 12.84
CA TYR A 39 -3.17 13.18 11.94
C TYR A 39 -1.76 13.16 12.52
N LYS A 40 -1.27 14.28 13.07
CA LYS A 40 0.03 14.32 13.76
C LYS A 40 0.14 13.25 14.85
N ASN A 41 -0.91 13.11 15.66
CA ASN A 41 -0.91 12.15 16.76
C ASN A 41 -0.93 10.70 16.25
N LEU A 42 -1.65 10.45 15.15
CA LEU A 42 -1.68 9.14 14.50
C LEU A 42 -0.28 8.75 14.00
N ILE A 43 0.40 9.67 13.30
CA ILE A 43 1.76 9.47 12.76
C ILE A 43 2.78 9.27 13.88
N MET A 44 2.68 10.05 14.96
CA MET A 44 3.62 9.96 16.08
C MET A 44 3.48 8.68 16.90
N LYS A 45 2.27 8.08 16.95
CA LYS A 45 2.00 6.88 17.78
C LYS A 45 2.10 5.58 17.00
N ALA A 46 1.81 5.59 15.69
CA ALA A 46 1.91 4.40 14.87
C ALA A 46 3.37 3.98 14.69
N LYS A 47 3.61 2.68 14.48
CA LYS A 47 4.93 2.20 14.03
C LYS A 47 5.24 2.71 12.61
N ARG A 48 4.21 2.78 11.76
CA ARG A 48 4.29 3.26 10.39
C ARG A 48 2.92 3.72 9.92
N VAL A 49 2.89 4.80 9.15
CA VAL A 49 1.73 5.21 8.36
C VAL A 49 2.14 5.16 6.89
N GLU A 50 1.41 4.40 6.08
CA GLU A 50 1.63 4.27 4.65
C GLU A 50 0.48 4.95 3.91
N LEU A 51 0.83 5.85 2.99
CA LEU A 51 -0.09 6.41 2.03
C LEU A 51 0.08 5.65 0.72
N ILE A 52 -0.96 4.96 0.28
CA ILE A 52 -0.92 4.14 -0.93
C ILE A 52 -1.83 4.80 -1.95
N TYR A 53 -1.31 5.09 -3.13
CA TYR A 53 -2.03 5.84 -4.15
C TYR A 53 -1.66 5.41 -5.57
N SER A 54 -2.54 5.74 -6.51
CA SER A 54 -2.34 5.63 -7.95
C SER A 54 -2.95 6.86 -8.63
N GLU A 55 -2.32 7.33 -9.69
CA GLU A 55 -2.77 8.51 -10.45
C GLU A 55 -3.28 8.09 -11.83
N GLU A 56 -4.46 8.62 -12.20
CA GLU A 56 -5.04 8.46 -13.52
C GLU A 56 -5.58 9.82 -13.99
N GLY A 57 -4.90 10.44 -14.96
CA GLY A 57 -5.25 11.77 -15.46
C GLY A 57 -5.21 12.85 -14.38
N SER A 58 -6.36 13.40 -14.04
CA SER A 58 -6.52 14.44 -13.00
C SER A 58 -7.01 13.89 -11.66
N THR A 59 -7.18 12.57 -11.55
CA THR A 59 -7.68 11.88 -10.36
C THR A 59 -6.55 11.10 -9.69
N THR A 60 -6.52 11.16 -8.37
CA THR A 60 -5.68 10.29 -7.54
C THR A 60 -6.61 9.41 -6.70
N THR A 61 -6.44 8.10 -6.83
CA THR A 61 -7.09 7.12 -5.96
C THR A 61 -6.13 6.79 -4.83
N CYS A 62 -6.54 6.93 -3.58
CA CYS A 62 -5.65 6.70 -2.45
C CYS A 62 -6.34 6.10 -1.23
N ARG A 63 -5.53 5.51 -0.35
CA ARG A 63 -5.91 4.98 0.96
C ARG A 63 -4.73 5.04 1.93
N VAL A 64 -5.02 4.93 3.22
CA VAL A 64 -4.01 4.94 4.28
C VAL A 64 -4.00 3.64 5.06
N LYS A 65 -2.82 3.07 5.25
CA LYS A 65 -2.55 1.97 6.19
C LYS A 65 -1.80 2.48 7.41
N VAL A 66 -2.25 2.09 8.60
CA VAL A 66 -1.61 2.41 9.87
C VAL A 66 -1.18 1.13 10.54
N HIS A 67 0.12 0.95 10.68
CA HIS A 67 0.73 -0.19 11.35
C HIS A 67 0.93 0.13 12.82
N SER A 68 0.26 -0.62 13.69
CA SER A 68 0.53 -0.67 15.13
C SER A 68 1.36 -1.92 15.45
N ALA A 69 1.69 -2.14 16.73
CA ALA A 69 2.48 -3.28 17.15
C ALA A 69 1.88 -4.63 16.74
N ASN A 70 0.55 -4.75 16.82
CA ASN A 70 -0.15 -6.04 16.72
C ASN A 70 -1.24 -6.06 15.63
N LYS A 71 -1.40 -4.97 14.86
CA LYS A 71 -2.46 -4.86 13.85
C LYS A 71 -2.15 -3.81 12.79
N VAL A 72 -2.82 -3.95 11.65
CA VAL A 72 -2.85 -2.96 10.57
C VAL A 72 -4.29 -2.46 10.46
N LEU A 73 -4.46 -1.14 10.52
CA LEU A 73 -5.73 -0.47 10.26
C LEU A 73 -5.67 0.13 8.86
N GLU A 74 -6.74 -0.01 8.08
CA GLU A 74 -6.76 0.40 6.68
C GLU A 74 -8.04 1.19 6.40
N SER A 75 -7.89 2.35 5.75
CA SER A 75 -9.03 3.13 5.29
C SER A 75 -9.57 2.59 3.97
N ASP A 76 -10.81 2.94 3.67
CA ASP A 76 -11.36 2.75 2.33
C ASP A 76 -10.55 3.54 1.29
N ASN A 77 -10.65 3.11 0.02
CA ASN A 77 -10.16 3.90 -1.11
C ASN A 77 -11.03 5.13 -1.31
N VAL A 78 -10.39 6.26 -1.60
CA VAL A 78 -11.05 7.51 -1.96
C VAL A 78 -10.43 8.06 -3.24
N ASN A 79 -11.28 8.66 -4.07
CA ASN A 79 -10.86 9.37 -5.28
C ASN A 79 -10.87 10.86 -4.98
N VAL A 80 -9.73 11.51 -5.20
CA VAL A 80 -9.55 12.95 -4.99
C VAL A 80 -8.94 13.57 -6.23
N SER A 81 -9.04 14.90 -6.37
CA SER A 81 -8.30 15.57 -7.44
C SER A 81 -6.80 15.46 -7.17
N ARG A 82 -5.99 15.36 -8.23
CA ARG A 82 -4.53 15.33 -8.10
C ARG A 82 -3.99 16.61 -7.44
N GLN A 83 -4.66 17.74 -7.65
CA GLN A 83 -4.32 19.01 -7.00
C GLN A 83 -4.55 18.94 -5.48
N ASP A 84 -5.70 18.44 -5.03
CA ASP A 84 -5.99 18.30 -3.61
C ASP A 84 -5.04 17.30 -2.94
N PHE A 85 -4.76 16.18 -3.62
CA PHE A 85 -3.79 15.19 -3.17
C PHE A 85 -2.41 15.82 -2.94
N ASN A 86 -1.89 16.58 -3.92
CA ASN A 86 -0.58 17.20 -3.82
C ASN A 86 -0.50 18.25 -2.69
N ASN A 87 -1.60 18.95 -2.43
CA ASN A 87 -1.64 19.98 -1.40
C ASN A 87 -1.70 19.38 0.01
N ALA A 88 -2.51 18.33 0.21
CA ALA A 88 -2.81 17.82 1.55
C ALA A 88 -3.05 16.29 1.55
N PRO A 89 -2.05 15.48 1.20
CA PRO A 89 -2.23 14.07 0.84
C PRO A 89 -2.85 13.23 1.95
N VAL A 90 -2.43 13.43 3.21
CA VAL A 90 -2.96 12.66 4.34
C VAL A 90 -4.43 13.01 4.64
N THR A 91 -4.79 14.29 4.63
CA THR A 91 -6.18 14.72 4.90
C THR A 91 -7.14 14.36 3.77
N GLN A 92 -6.65 14.35 2.52
CA GLN A 92 -7.46 13.95 1.38
C GLN A 92 -7.68 12.44 1.34
N CYS A 93 -6.68 11.65 1.75
CA CYS A 93 -6.73 10.19 1.68
C CYS A 93 -7.20 9.51 2.97
N LEU A 94 -7.40 10.27 4.06
CA LEU A 94 -7.91 9.76 5.33
C LEU A 94 -8.88 10.75 5.96
N ALA A 95 -10.16 10.42 5.90
CA ALA A 95 -11.21 11.19 6.55
C ALA A 95 -10.91 11.37 8.05
N ARG A 96 -11.13 12.58 8.57
CA ARG A 96 -10.81 12.93 9.96
C ARG A 96 -11.47 12.00 10.98
N LYS A 97 -12.70 11.55 10.72
CA LYS A 97 -13.43 10.61 11.58
C LYS A 97 -12.70 9.27 11.67
N THR A 98 -12.23 8.75 10.53
CA THR A 98 -11.46 7.50 10.44
C THR A 98 -10.10 7.64 11.12
N ALA A 99 -9.40 8.77 10.91
CA ALA A 99 -8.13 9.05 11.60
C ALA A 99 -8.27 9.04 13.13
N LYS A 100 -9.36 9.62 13.66
CA LYS A 100 -9.68 9.56 15.10
C LYS A 100 -9.95 8.12 15.57
N ALA A 101 -10.73 7.36 14.79
CA ALA A 101 -11.04 5.98 15.11
C ALA A 101 -9.79 5.10 15.11
N PHE A 102 -8.85 5.33 14.18
CA PHE A 102 -7.57 4.65 14.18
C PHE A 102 -6.71 5.04 15.37
N LEU A 103 -6.61 6.34 15.67
CA LEU A 103 -5.85 6.84 16.82
C LEU A 103 -6.35 6.27 18.16
N GLY A 104 -7.65 6.06 18.31
CA GLY A 104 -8.23 5.42 19.50
C GLY A 104 -7.93 3.93 19.63
N GLN A 105 -7.39 3.31 18.58
CA GLN A 105 -7.03 1.89 18.53
C GLN A 105 -5.51 1.65 18.57
N LEU A 106 -4.70 2.73 18.53
CA LEU A 106 -3.24 2.68 18.61
C LEU A 106 -2.74 2.56 20.03
#